data_AF-A0AA37M3T1-F1
#
_entry.id   AF-A0AA37M3T1-F1
#
_cell.length_a   1.000
_cell.length_b   1.000
_cell.length_c   1.000
_cell.angle_alpha   90.00
_cell.angle_beta   90.00
_cell.angle_gamma   90.00
#
_symmetry.space_group_name_H-M   'P 1'
#
loop_
_entity.id
_entity.type
_entity.pdbx_description
1 polymer ?
#
loop_
_entity_poly.entity_id
_entity_poly.type
_entity_poly.pdbx_seq_one_letter_code
_entity_poly.pdbx_strand_id
1 'polypeptide(L)'
;MFGRGTQTRPAGTLTQRHVRVQSGGADQDCCLIYLGDQLVSRLIRLQPGTAAAPEHRHKWRVAEAYGPGKALARAPLFDTPDAVIDWIARRLPLPAPRPWLDAHLLP
;
A
#
# COMPACT_ATOMS: atom_id res chain seq x y z
N MET A 1 -18.46 -16.54 7.13
CA MET A 1 -17.66 -16.93 5.94
C MET A 1 -17.27 -15.63 5.22
N PHE A 2 -16.16 -14.99 5.60
CA PHE A 2 -15.77 -13.68 5.04
C PHE A 2 -14.88 -13.91 3.81
N GLY A 3 -15.46 -13.74 2.62
CA GLY A 3 -14.73 -13.81 1.35
C GLY A 3 -13.68 -12.71 1.27
N ARG A 4 -12.41 -13.09 1.47
CA ARG A 4 -11.24 -12.25 1.16
C ARG A 4 -11.14 -12.09 -0.36
N GLY A 5 -11.81 -11.07 -0.90
CA GLY A 5 -11.55 -10.56 -2.25
C GLY A 5 -10.16 -9.93 -2.30
N THR A 6 -9.13 -10.77 -2.31
CA THR A 6 -7.73 -10.34 -2.35
C THR A 6 -7.39 -10.08 -3.81
N GLN A 7 -7.71 -8.88 -4.33
CA GLN A 7 -7.28 -8.52 -5.67
C GLN A 7 -5.83 -8.03 -5.58
N THR A 8 -4.91 -8.92 -5.92
CA THR A 8 -3.48 -8.62 -5.96
C THR A 8 -3.13 -8.05 -7.32
N ARG A 9 -2.87 -6.74 -7.40
CA ARG A 9 -2.39 -6.11 -8.63
C ARG A 9 -0.88 -5.85 -8.52
N PRO A 10 -0.06 -6.34 -9.46
CA PRO A 10 1.36 -6.01 -9.51
C PRO A 10 1.58 -4.69 -10.26
N ALA A 11 2.41 -3.82 -9.69
CA ALA A 11 2.99 -2.67 -10.37
C ALA A 11 4.51 -2.74 -10.17
N GLY A 12 5.21 -3.40 -11.10
CA GLY A 12 6.62 -3.76 -10.93
C GLY A 12 6.83 -4.78 -9.81
N THR A 13 7.73 -4.49 -8.87
CA THR A 13 8.03 -5.33 -7.69
C THR A 13 7.08 -5.11 -6.51
N LEU A 14 6.15 -4.14 -6.65
CA LEU A 14 5.14 -3.85 -5.65
C LEU A 14 3.87 -4.64 -5.89
N THR A 15 3.31 -5.19 -4.82
CA THR A 15 2.00 -5.81 -4.82
C THR A 15 1.05 -5.07 -3.90
N GLN A 16 -0.20 -4.99 -4.34
CA GLN A 16 -1.27 -4.33 -3.63
C GLN A 16 -2.24 -5.34 -3.04
N ARG A 17 -2.72 -5.11 -1.82
CA ARG A 17 -3.73 -5.97 -1.19
C ARG A 17 -4.82 -5.13 -0.53
N HIS A 18 -6.03 -5.24 -1.06
CA HIS A 18 -7.21 -4.61 -0.46
C HIS A 18 -7.67 -5.42 0.76
N VAL A 19 -7.92 -4.72 1.86
CA VAL A 19 -8.38 -5.31 3.12
C VAL A 19 -9.45 -4.41 3.70
N ARG A 20 -10.60 -4.99 4.07
CA ARG A 20 -11.60 -4.28 4.86
C ARG A 20 -11.39 -4.60 6.33
N VAL A 21 -11.22 -3.58 7.15
CA VAL A 21 -10.97 -3.70 8.59
C VAL A 21 -12.11 -3.04 9.34
N GLN A 22 -12.68 -3.73 10.31
CA GLN A 22 -13.66 -3.14 11.22
C GLN A 22 -12.91 -2.30 12.25
N SER A 23 -13.06 -0.98 12.18
CA SER A 23 -12.46 -0.06 13.16
C SER A 23 -13.57 0.73 13.82
N GLY A 24 -13.83 0.46 15.11
CA GLY A 24 -14.77 1.24 15.92
C GLY A 24 -16.22 1.29 15.42
N GLY A 25 -16.71 0.22 14.79
CA GLY A 25 -18.11 0.11 14.32
C GLY A 25 -18.35 0.55 12.88
N ALA A 26 -17.33 1.07 12.17
CA ALA A 26 -17.41 1.33 10.74
C ALA A 26 -16.43 0.43 9.96
N ASP A 27 -16.90 -0.07 8.83
CA ASP A 27 -16.06 -0.75 7.85
C ASP A 27 -15.08 0.28 7.24
N GLN A 28 -13.79 0.10 7.51
CA GLN A 28 -12.73 0.91 6.94
C GLN A 28 -12.04 0.14 5.81
N ASP A 29 -12.15 0.66 4.59
CA ASP A 29 -11.38 0.14 3.47
C ASP A 29 -9.91 0.56 3.64
N CYS A 30 -9.05 -0.45 3.72
CA CYS A 30 -7.61 -0.32 3.81
C CYS A 30 -6.96 -0.97 2.58
N CYS A 31 -5.74 -0.52 2.27
CA CYS A 31 -4.96 -1.10 1.21
C CYS A 31 -3.50 -1.23 1.67
N LEU A 32 -2.96 -2.43 1.59
CA LEU A 32 -1.60 -2.76 2.00
C LEU A 32 -0.72 -2.84 0.76
N ILE A 33 0.45 -2.21 0.83
CA ILE A 33 1.44 -2.19 -0.26
C ILE A 33 2.67 -2.95 0.22
N TYR A 34 3.05 -3.96 -0.56
CA TYR A 34 4.19 -4.83 -0.28
C TYR A 34 5.25 -4.66 -1.37
N LEU A 35 6.52 -4.73 -0.98
CA LEU A 35 7.66 -4.88 -1.88
C LEU A 35 8.19 -6.31 -1.73
N GLY A 36 7.91 -7.18 -2.70
CA GLY A 36 8.01 -8.63 -2.50
C GLY A 36 7.10 -9.06 -1.35
N ASP A 37 7.68 -9.67 -0.30
CA ASP A 37 6.97 -10.12 0.91
C ASP A 37 6.99 -9.10 2.05
N GLN A 38 7.67 -7.97 1.88
CA GLN A 38 7.81 -6.96 2.93
C GLN A 38 6.71 -5.89 2.83
N LEU A 39 5.93 -5.71 3.89
CA LEU A 39 4.98 -4.60 3.99
C LEU A 39 5.76 -3.28 4.07
N VAL A 40 5.51 -2.37 3.13
CA VAL A 40 6.20 -1.06 3.07
C VAL A 40 5.25 0.10 3.35
N SER A 41 3.95 -0.06 3.14
CA SER A 41 2.97 0.99 3.44
C SER A 41 1.57 0.45 3.67
N ARG A 42 0.84 1.11 4.57
CA ARG A 42 -0.59 0.91 4.79
C ARG A 42 -1.32 2.19 4.41
N LEU A 43 -2.30 2.02 3.53
CA LEU A 43 -3.21 3.05 3.07
C LEU A 43 -4.56 2.87 3.75
N ILE A 44 -5.20 3.99 4.06
CA ILE A 44 -6.58 4.02 4.52
C ILE A 44 -7.38 4.90 3.58
N ARG A 45 -8.62 4.48 3.31
CA ARG A 45 -9.62 5.35 2.71
C ARG A 45 -10.17 6.26 3.78
N LEU A 46 -10.09 7.56 3.55
CA LEU A 46 -10.68 8.56 4.42
C LEU A 46 -12.19 8.46 4.31
N GLN A 47 -12.82 8.05 5.41
CA GLN A 47 -14.26 8.03 5.52
C GLN A 47 -14.77 9.47 5.76
N PRO A 48 -16.00 9.79 5.32
CA PRO A 48 -16.64 11.03 5.71
C PRO A 48 -16.82 11.04 7.22
N GLY A 49 -16.01 11.85 7.90
CA GLY A 49 -16.10 12.11 9.34
C GLY A 49 -16.01 13.62 9.58
N THR A 50 -16.51 14.06 10.73
CA THR A 50 -16.68 15.48 11.08
C THR A 50 -15.37 16.29 11.08
N ALA A 51 -14.22 15.63 11.16
CA ALA A 51 -12.90 16.25 11.25
C ALA A 51 -12.15 16.42 9.92
N ALA A 52 -12.60 15.80 8.82
CA ALA A 52 -11.95 15.91 7.52
C ALA A 52 -12.70 16.89 6.62
N ALA A 53 -11.96 17.74 5.89
CA ALA A 53 -12.52 18.60 4.87
C ALA A 53 -13.36 17.76 3.88
N PRO A 54 -14.52 18.26 3.41
CA PRO A 54 -15.42 17.51 2.54
C PRO A 54 -14.76 17.04 1.24
N GLU A 55 -13.75 17.78 0.76
CA GLU A 55 -12.95 17.44 -0.42
C GLU A 55 -11.97 16.27 -0.22
N HIS A 56 -11.72 15.85 1.03
CA HIS A 56 -10.87 14.71 1.35
C HIS A 56 -11.66 13.41 1.52
N ARG A 57 -13.00 13.48 1.43
CA ARG A 57 -13.89 12.31 1.51
C ARG A 57 -13.52 11.32 0.42
N HIS A 58 -13.54 10.04 0.78
CA HIS A 58 -13.26 8.91 -0.10
C HIS A 58 -11.85 8.86 -0.70
N LYS A 59 -10.98 9.81 -0.39
CA LYS A 59 -9.57 9.81 -0.82
C LYS A 59 -8.75 8.82 -0.02
N TRP A 60 -7.71 8.32 -0.65
CA TRP A 60 -6.71 7.44 -0.09
C TRP A 60 -5.55 8.25 0.47
N ARG A 61 -5.10 7.85 1.66
CA ARG A 61 -3.94 8.42 2.33
C ARG A 61 -3.04 7.31 2.82
N VAL A 62 -1.72 7.53 2.76
CA VAL A 62 -0.76 6.71 3.51
C VAL A 62 -0.94 6.99 5.00
N ALA A 63 -1.47 6.01 5.73
CA ALA A 63 -1.60 6.07 7.19
C ALA A 63 -0.26 5.76 7.85
N GLU A 64 0.39 4.71 7.38
CA GLU A 64 1.63 4.22 7.96
C GLU A 64 2.58 3.79 6.84
N ALA A 65 3.87 3.99 7.09
CA ALA A 65 4.91 3.58 6.16
C ALA A 65 6.08 2.95 6.93
N TYR A 66 6.62 1.87 6.39
CA TYR A 66 7.54 0.97 7.07
C TYR A 66 8.80 0.75 6.24
N GLY A 67 9.92 0.48 6.92
CA GLY A 67 11.21 0.19 6.29
C GLY A 67 11.59 1.24 5.23
N PRO A 68 11.82 0.85 3.96
CA PRO A 68 12.20 1.78 2.89
C PRO A 68 11.09 2.81 2.58
N GLY A 69 9.85 2.54 3.01
CA GLY A 69 8.72 3.45 2.90
C GLY A 69 8.67 4.53 3.99
N LYS A 70 9.51 4.51 5.04
CA LYS A 70 9.43 5.52 6.13
C LYS A 70 9.51 6.98 5.64
N ALA A 71 10.21 7.24 4.54
CA ALA A 71 10.29 8.56 3.92
C ALA A 71 8.95 9.06 3.32
N LEU A 72 7.96 8.17 3.17
CA LEU A 72 6.64 8.47 2.62
C LEU A 72 5.69 9.14 3.63
N ALA A 73 6.16 9.48 4.83
CA ALA A 73 5.35 10.08 5.92
C ALA A 73 4.65 11.40 5.55
N ARG A 74 5.10 12.10 4.50
CA ARG A 74 4.42 13.29 3.91
C ARG A 74 3.66 12.93 2.63
N ALA A 75 2.85 11.88 2.66
CA ALA A 75 2.11 11.46 1.48
C ALA A 75 0.99 12.45 1.10
N PRO A 76 0.80 12.72 -0.21
CA PRO A 76 -0.40 13.37 -0.73
C PRO A 76 -1.67 12.57 -0.43
N LEU A 77 -2.81 13.21 -0.68
CA LEU A 77 -4.10 12.54 -0.81
C LEU A 77 -4.29 12.10 -2.27
N PHE A 78 -4.83 10.91 -2.46
CA PHE A 78 -5.00 10.30 -3.78
C PHE A 78 -6.45 9.89 -4.00
N ASP A 79 -6.93 9.95 -5.24
CA ASP A 79 -8.31 9.58 -5.56
C ASP A 79 -8.49 8.05 -5.68
N THR A 80 -7.45 7.34 -6.12
CA THR A 80 -7.44 5.88 -6.28
C THR A 80 -6.26 5.25 -5.57
N PRO A 81 -6.37 3.98 -5.13
CA PRO A 81 -5.24 3.28 -4.52
C PRO A 81 -4.16 2.95 -5.58
N ASP A 82 -4.53 2.81 -6.86
CA ASP A 82 -3.60 2.65 -7.98
C ASP A 82 -2.64 3.87 -8.10
N ALA A 83 -3.17 5.09 -7.95
CA ALA A 83 -2.33 6.29 -7.97
C ALA A 83 -1.31 6.32 -6.81
N VAL A 84 -1.66 5.68 -5.68
CA VAL A 84 -0.76 5.57 -4.53
C VAL A 84 0.35 4.58 -4.82
N ILE A 85 0.05 3.39 -5.35
CA ILE A 85 1.10 2.40 -5.66
C ILE A 85 2.06 2.93 -6.73
N ASP A 86 1.58 3.64 -7.76
CA ASP A 86 2.43 4.30 -8.76
C ASP A 86 3.31 5.41 -8.14
N TRP A 87 2.79 6.14 -7.17
CA TRP A 87 3.54 7.14 -6.45
C TRP A 87 4.61 6.53 -5.55
N ILE A 88 4.31 5.41 -4.87
CA ILE A 88 5.26 4.65 -4.07
C ILE A 88 6.34 4.02 -4.95
N ALA A 89 5.96 3.44 -6.09
CA ALA A 89 6.86 2.81 -7.05
C ALA A 89 7.96 3.75 -7.54
N ARG A 90 7.63 5.04 -7.73
CA ARG A 90 8.58 6.08 -8.14
C ARG A 90 9.54 6.53 -7.05
N ARG A 91 9.30 6.17 -5.79
CA ARG A 91 10.03 6.71 -4.63
C ARG A 91 10.80 5.65 -3.85
N LEU A 92 10.34 4.41 -3.89
CA LEU A 92 11.09 3.31 -3.32
C LEU A 92 12.28 2.98 -4.23
N PRO A 93 13.48 2.77 -3.66
CA PRO A 93 14.57 2.21 -4.44
C PRO A 93 14.14 0.86 -5.00
N LEU A 94 14.47 0.60 -6.27
CA LEU A 94 14.29 -0.72 -6.86
C LEU A 94 14.99 -1.74 -5.97
N PRO A 95 14.34 -2.86 -5.61
CA PRO A 95 15.01 -3.87 -4.82
C PRO A 95 16.23 -4.33 -5.62
N ALA A 96 17.40 -4.32 -4.97
CA ALA A 96 18.59 -4.93 -5.56
C ALA A 96 18.25 -6.38 -5.95
N PRO A 97 18.71 -6.87 -7.11
CA PRO A 97 18.52 -8.26 -7.48
C PRO A 97 18.99 -9.14 -6.33
N ARG A 98 18.16 -10.12 -5.94
CA ARG A 98 18.46 -10.96 -4.79
C ARG A 98 19.75 -11.75 -5.10
N PRO A 99 20.82 -11.64 -4.30
CA PRO A 99 22.11 -12.27 -4.58
C PRO A 99 22.12 -13.80 -4.41
N TRP A 100 20.97 -14.44 -4.14
CA TRP A 100 20.88 -15.91 -4.12
C TRP A 100 20.49 -16.51 -5.48
N LEU A 101 20.35 -15.67 -6.51
CA LEU A 101 20.43 -16.09 -7.91
C LEU A 101 21.88 -15.99 -8.45
N ASP A 102 22.89 -15.86 -7.59
CA ASP A 102 24.29 -16.00 -7.95
C ASP A 102 24.61 -17.47 -8.25
N ALA A 103 24.76 -17.77 -9.54
CA ALA A 103 25.79 -18.58 -10.22
C ALA A 103 26.32 -19.92 -9.64
N HIS A 104 25.95 -20.36 -8.44
CA HIS A 104 26.48 -21.57 -7.79
C HIS A 104 25.54 -22.79 -7.87
N LEU A 105 24.47 -22.70 -8.67
CA LEU A 105 23.52 -23.80 -8.92
C LEU A 105 23.55 -24.32 -10.36
N LEU A 106 24.61 -24.04 -11.12
CA LEU A 106 24.87 -24.79 -12.35
C LEU A 106 25.75 -26.01 -11.99
N PRO A 107 25.28 -27.24 -12.27
CA PRO A 107 26.05 -28.45 -12.01
C PRO A 107 27.31 -28.54 -12.89
#